data_AF-A0ABD2N193-F1
#
_entry.id   AF-A0ABD2N193-F1
#
_cell.length_a   1.000
_cell.length_b   1.000
_cell.length_c   1.000
_cell.angle_alpha   90.00
_cell.angle_beta   90.00
_cell.angle_gamma   90.00
#
_symmetry.space_group_name_H-M   'P 1'
#
loop_
_entity.id
_entity.type
_entity.pdbx_description
1 polymer ?
#
loop_
_entity_poly.entity_id
_entity_poly.type
_entity_poly.pdbx_seq_one_letter_code
_entity_poly.pdbx_strand_id
1 'polypeptide(L)'
;MNTLIPWCLPHTADRHNHWSGLYGRVEWDGFFSTTITNPEPMGKQGRVLHPKQNRVVSVRECARSQGFPDKFKFHGSILDKHRQIGNAVPPPLGAALGREIVKALVTTKTVVEASLKSEVKVET
;
A
#
# COMPACT_ATOMS: atom_id res chain seq x y z
N MET A 1 -4.01 29.17 20.67
CA MET A 1 -5.36 29.35 20.08
C MET A 1 -5.95 27.96 19.86
N ASN A 2 -7.02 27.59 20.56
CA ASN A 2 -7.71 26.29 20.43
C ASN A 2 -9.04 26.49 19.71
N THR A 3 -9.01 26.56 18.38
CA THR A 3 -10.21 26.69 17.54
C THR A 3 -10.57 25.33 16.93
N LEU A 4 -11.87 25.08 16.74
CA LEU A 4 -12.35 23.84 16.09
C LEU A 4 -11.91 23.75 14.63
N ILE A 5 -11.95 24.88 13.92
CA ILE A 5 -11.38 25.01 12.57
C ILE A 5 -9.91 25.43 12.76
N PRO A 6 -8.92 24.61 12.34
CA PRO A 6 -7.51 24.98 12.46
C PRO A 6 -7.21 26.21 11.62
N TRP A 7 -6.73 27.29 12.24
CA TRP A 7 -6.47 28.59 11.60
C TRP A 7 -5.54 28.50 10.37
N CYS A 8 -4.58 27.56 10.37
CA CYS A 8 -3.62 27.42 9.29
C CYS A 8 -4.25 26.95 7.95
N LEU A 9 -5.44 26.32 8.01
CA LEU A 9 -6.15 25.85 6.81
C LEU A 9 -6.64 27.01 5.96
N PRO A 10 -7.54 27.91 6.43
CA PRO A 10 -7.96 29.07 5.63
C PRO A 10 -6.78 30.01 5.33
N HIS A 11 -5.82 30.16 6.26
CA HIS A 11 -4.69 31.08 6.08
C HIS A 11 -3.80 30.74 4.87
N THR A 12 -3.73 29.48 4.47
CA THR A 12 -2.87 29.03 3.34
C THR A 12 -3.64 28.28 2.25
N ALA A 13 -4.97 28.28 2.32
CA ALA A 13 -5.87 27.54 1.44
C ALA A 13 -5.62 27.80 -0.05
N ASP A 14 -5.52 29.08 -0.44
CA ASP A 14 -5.40 29.49 -1.85
C ASP A 14 -4.12 28.99 -2.51
N ARG A 15 -3.08 28.72 -1.72
CA ARG A 15 -1.79 28.18 -2.20
C ARG A 15 -1.76 26.65 -2.26
N HIS A 16 -2.75 25.96 -1.70
CA HIS A 16 -2.73 24.51 -1.51
C HIS A 16 -4.04 23.84 -1.95
N ASN A 17 -4.69 24.35 -2.99
CA ASN A 17 -5.96 23.83 -3.50
C ASN A 17 -7.00 23.62 -2.39
N HIS A 18 -7.16 24.64 -1.54
CA HIS A 18 -8.04 24.66 -0.38
C HIS A 18 -7.82 23.50 0.60
N TRP A 19 -6.62 22.91 0.62
CA TRP A 19 -6.30 21.74 1.45
C TRP A 19 -7.29 20.58 1.26
N SER A 20 -7.80 20.41 0.04
CA SER A 20 -8.79 19.39 -0.28
C SER A 20 -8.32 18.01 0.19
N GLY A 21 -9.12 17.39 1.06
CA GLY A 21 -8.84 16.09 1.64
C GLY A 21 -8.28 16.10 3.06
N LEU A 22 -7.78 17.23 3.61
CA LEU A 22 -7.42 17.30 5.04
C LEU A 22 -8.65 17.10 5.93
N TYR A 23 -8.49 16.34 7.02
CA TYR A 23 -9.61 15.82 7.83
C TYR A 23 -10.67 15.05 7.02
N GLY A 24 -10.29 14.53 5.84
CA GLY A 24 -11.18 13.78 4.98
C GLY A 24 -11.51 12.40 5.54
N ARG A 25 -12.75 11.97 5.33
CA ARG A 25 -13.17 10.58 5.56
C ARG A 25 -12.92 9.74 4.32
N VAL A 26 -12.48 8.51 4.54
CA VAL A 26 -12.49 7.48 3.50
C VAL A 26 -13.95 7.21 3.11
N GLU A 27 -14.21 6.99 1.83
CA GLU A 27 -15.55 6.70 1.31
C GLU A 27 -15.76 5.18 1.28
N TRP A 28 -16.99 4.71 1.50
CA TRP A 28 -17.32 3.28 1.43
C TRP A 28 -17.12 2.69 0.04
N ASP A 29 -17.53 3.44 -0.99
CA ASP A 29 -17.39 3.07 -2.40
C ASP A 29 -16.08 3.61 -3.01
N GLY A 30 -15.22 4.19 -2.18
CA GLY A 30 -13.94 4.76 -2.59
C GLY A 30 -12.76 3.83 -2.31
N PHE A 31 -11.58 4.43 -2.25
CA PHE A 31 -10.32 3.73 -1.98
C PHE A 31 -9.44 4.53 -1.01
N PHE A 32 -8.44 3.85 -0.47
CA PHE A 32 -7.38 4.50 0.30
C PHE A 32 -6.44 5.22 -0.66
N SER A 33 -6.19 6.51 -0.43
CA SER A 33 -5.43 7.36 -1.37
C SER A 33 -4.03 6.82 -1.69
N THR A 34 -3.24 6.52 -0.66
CA THR A 34 -1.92 5.89 -0.74
C THR A 34 -1.64 5.21 0.59
N THR A 35 -0.69 4.28 0.64
CA THR A 35 -0.40 3.57 1.88
C THR A 35 0.13 4.52 2.96
N ILE A 36 -0.48 4.44 4.13
CA ILE A 36 -0.26 5.38 5.22
C ILE A 36 0.77 4.81 6.19
N THR A 37 1.93 5.48 6.29
CA THR A 37 2.96 5.18 7.29
C THR A 37 2.65 5.79 8.66
N ASN A 38 1.84 6.85 8.68
CA ASN A 38 1.37 7.53 9.88
C ASN A 38 0.04 8.29 9.58
N PRO A 39 -1.12 7.81 10.06
CA PRO A 39 -2.41 8.40 9.75
C PRO A 39 -2.66 9.69 10.53
N GLU A 40 -2.29 10.82 9.94
CA GLU A 40 -2.51 12.16 10.49
C GLU A 40 -3.52 12.95 9.65
N PRO A 41 -4.64 13.46 10.23
CA PRO A 41 -5.66 14.20 9.48
C PRO A 41 -5.17 15.46 8.77
N MET A 42 -4.11 16.09 9.29
CA MET A 42 -3.44 17.26 8.69
C MET A 42 -2.19 16.89 7.89
N GLY A 43 -1.84 15.60 7.83
CA GLY A 43 -0.73 15.11 7.02
C GLY A 43 -1.05 15.20 5.53
N LYS A 44 -0.03 14.99 4.69
CA LYS A 44 -0.19 15.03 3.22
C LYS A 44 -1.24 14.04 2.70
N GLN A 45 -1.37 12.90 3.38
CA GLN A 45 -2.45 11.94 3.18
C GLN A 45 -3.61 12.35 4.11
N GLY A 46 -4.35 13.41 3.79
CA GLY A 46 -5.35 13.97 4.71
C GLY A 46 -6.61 13.12 4.92
N ARG A 47 -6.91 12.22 3.97
CA ARG A 47 -8.11 11.39 3.98
C ARG A 47 -7.89 10.07 4.72
N VAL A 48 -7.83 10.15 6.04
CA VAL A 48 -7.48 9.03 6.94
C VAL A 48 -8.52 8.76 8.03
N LEU A 49 -9.65 9.49 8.01
CA LEU A 49 -10.72 9.25 8.96
C LEU A 49 -11.59 8.08 8.50
N HIS A 50 -12.06 7.28 9.46
CA HIS A 50 -12.98 6.19 9.18
C HIS A 50 -14.26 6.72 8.51
N PRO A 51 -14.87 5.99 7.54
CA PRO A 51 -16.03 6.47 6.80
C PRO A 51 -17.20 6.93 7.68
N LYS A 52 -17.41 6.26 8.82
CA LYS A 52 -18.50 6.56 9.77
C LYS A 52 -18.06 6.96 11.18
N GLN A 53 -16.87 6.53 11.63
CA GLN A 53 -16.51 6.60 13.06
C GLN A 53 -15.62 7.82 13.30
N ASN A 54 -15.68 8.41 14.50
CA ASN A 54 -14.88 9.59 14.86
C ASN A 54 -13.46 9.20 15.30
N ARG A 55 -12.73 8.54 14.40
CA ARG A 55 -11.34 8.11 14.60
C ARG A 55 -10.60 8.04 13.27
N VAL A 56 -9.27 8.02 13.35
CA VAL A 56 -8.41 7.62 12.23
C VAL A 56 -8.57 6.12 11.93
N VAL A 57 -8.19 5.73 10.72
CA VAL A 57 -8.08 4.32 10.33
C VAL A 57 -7.07 3.59 11.22
N SER A 58 -7.44 2.38 11.62
CA SER A 58 -6.65 1.52 12.48
C SER A 58 -5.51 0.84 11.71
N VAL A 59 -4.52 0.32 12.45
CA VAL A 59 -3.44 -0.53 11.90
C VAL A 59 -4.01 -1.64 11.01
N ARG A 60 -5.09 -2.29 11.43
CA ARG A 60 -5.67 -3.41 10.67
C ARG A 60 -6.40 -2.96 9.42
N GLU A 61 -7.07 -1.81 9.44
CA GLU A 61 -7.68 -1.23 8.23
C GLU A 61 -6.61 -0.88 7.19
N CYS A 62 -5.49 -0.27 7.61
CA CYS A 62 -4.35 -0.03 6.71
C CYS A 62 -3.72 -1.35 6.19
N ALA A 63 -3.63 -2.38 7.04
CA ALA A 63 -3.10 -3.68 6.59
C ALA A 63 -4.01 -4.31 5.52
N ARG A 64 -5.33 -4.20 5.67
CA ARG A 64 -6.29 -4.69 4.68
C ARG A 64 -6.25 -3.91 3.37
N SER A 65 -6.04 -2.59 3.42
CA SER A 65 -5.89 -1.80 2.19
C SER A 65 -4.66 -2.23 1.38
N GLN A 66 -3.62 -2.75 2.03
CA GLN A 66 -2.45 -3.34 1.40
C GLN A 66 -2.63 -4.82 0.98
N GLY A 67 -3.76 -5.44 1.31
CA GLY A 67 -4.00 -6.86 1.01
C GLY A 67 -3.22 -7.82 1.90
N PHE A 68 -2.79 -7.41 3.10
CA PHE A 68 -2.23 -8.35 4.06
C PHE A 68 -3.30 -9.31 4.60
N PRO A 69 -2.97 -10.61 4.76
CA PRO A 69 -3.83 -11.53 5.49
C PRO A 69 -4.06 -11.03 6.93
N ASP A 70 -5.28 -11.20 7.46
CA ASP A 70 -5.62 -10.79 8.82
C ASP A 70 -4.75 -11.49 9.88
N LYS A 71 -4.23 -12.68 9.58
CA LYS A 71 -3.32 -13.46 10.42
C LYS A 71 -1.88 -12.92 10.43
N PHE A 72 -1.52 -12.00 9.55
CA PHE A 72 -0.17 -11.42 9.50
C PHE A 72 0.08 -10.56 10.74
N LYS A 73 1.25 -10.77 11.37
CA LYS A 73 1.65 -10.15 12.63
C LYS A 73 2.63 -9.01 12.38
N PHE A 74 2.26 -7.82 12.83
CA PHE A 74 3.13 -6.64 12.89
C PHE A 74 3.59 -6.42 14.32
N HIS A 75 4.83 -5.97 14.51
CA HIS A 75 5.47 -5.85 15.84
C HIS A 75 5.82 -4.41 16.18
N GLY A 76 6.09 -4.11 17.46
CA GLY A 76 6.42 -2.77 17.93
C GLY A 76 5.21 -1.90 18.31
N SER A 77 5.43 -0.59 18.40
CA SER A 77 4.39 0.39 18.74
C SER A 77 3.32 0.51 17.65
N ILE A 78 2.22 1.22 17.94
CA ILE A 78 1.18 1.49 16.93
C ILE A 78 1.77 2.21 15.72
N LEU A 79 2.65 3.18 15.94
CA LEU A 79 3.32 3.93 14.88
C LEU A 79 4.28 3.04 14.06
N ASP A 80 5.02 2.14 14.72
CA ASP A 80 5.91 1.20 14.02
C ASP A 80 5.13 0.25 13.11
N LYS A 81 3.96 -0.20 13.57
CA LYS A 81 3.08 -1.07 12.78
C LYS A 81 2.52 -0.33 11.56
N HIS A 82 2.06 0.92 11.72
CA HIS A 82 1.66 1.74 10.57
C HIS A 82 2.83 1.94 9.59
N ARG A 83 4.04 2.21 10.07
CA ARG A 83 5.23 2.35 9.23
C ARG A 83 5.58 1.06 8.47
N GLN A 84 5.51 -0.09 9.13
CA GLN A 84 5.74 -1.40 8.49
C GLN A 84 4.74 -1.64 7.34
N ILE A 85 3.46 -1.35 7.57
CA ILE A 85 2.40 -1.50 6.56
C ILE A 85 2.59 -0.50 5.42
N GLY A 86 2.85 0.76 5.79
CA GLY A 86 3.08 1.91 4.90
C GLY A 86 4.19 1.66 3.89
N ASN A 87 5.32 1.13 4.36
CA ASN A 87 6.51 0.89 3.54
C ASN A 87 6.50 -0.46 2.81
N ALA A 88 5.55 -1.36 3.11
CA ALA A 88 5.51 -2.67 2.50
C ALA A 88 4.99 -2.62 1.05
N VAL A 89 5.47 -3.56 0.24
CA VAL A 89 4.85 -3.89 -1.05
C VAL A 89 3.57 -4.69 -0.78
N PRO A 90 2.42 -4.34 -1.38
CA PRO A 90 1.18 -5.09 -1.21
C PRO A 90 1.39 -6.58 -1.60
N PRO A 91 1.06 -7.56 -0.72
CA PRO A 91 1.25 -8.97 -1.03
C PRO A 91 0.59 -9.44 -2.34
N PRO A 92 -0.62 -8.97 -2.73
CA PRO A 92 -1.21 -9.35 -4.02
C PRO A 92 -0.36 -8.91 -5.22
N LEU A 93 0.27 -7.73 -5.14
CA LEU A 93 1.17 -7.21 -6.17
C LEU A 93 2.45 -8.05 -6.24
N GLY A 94 3.06 -8.34 -5.08
CA GLY A 94 4.23 -9.22 -5.00
C GLY A 94 3.96 -10.63 -5.56
N ALA A 95 2.78 -11.19 -5.27
CA ALA A 95 2.37 -12.49 -5.78
C ALA A 95 2.18 -12.48 -7.31
N ALA A 96 1.61 -11.40 -7.88
CA ALA A 96 1.47 -11.26 -9.33
C ALA A 96 2.84 -11.21 -10.02
N LEU A 97 3.76 -10.38 -9.52
CA LEU A 97 5.12 -10.31 -10.06
C LEU A 97 5.86 -11.64 -9.92
N GLY A 98 5.75 -12.31 -8.76
CA GLY A 98 6.38 -13.61 -8.52
C GLY A 98 5.92 -14.68 -9.51
N ARG A 99 4.64 -14.69 -9.91
CA ARG A 99 4.14 -15.63 -10.93
C ARG A 99 4.79 -15.40 -12.30
N GLU A 100 5.00 -14.16 -12.71
CA GLU A 100 5.65 -13.87 -13.99
C GLU A 100 7.14 -14.27 -13.97
N ILE A 101 7.83 -14.07 -12.85
CA ILE A 101 9.21 -14.54 -12.67
C ILE A 101 9.28 -16.07 -12.78
N VAL A 102 8.37 -16.79 -12.11
CA VAL A 102 8.32 -18.26 -12.20
C VAL A 102 8.08 -18.73 -13.63
N LYS A 103 7.15 -18.11 -14.35
CA LYS A 103 6.91 -18.43 -15.77
C LYS A 103 8.16 -18.24 -16.61
N ALA A 104 8.86 -17.11 -16.44
CA ALA A 104 10.09 -16.84 -17.18
C ALA A 104 11.18 -17.90 -16.90
N LEU A 105 11.36 -18.28 -15.63
CA LEU A 105 12.35 -19.30 -15.25
C LEU A 105 12.03 -20.69 -15.81
N VAL A 106 10.75 -21.09 -15.81
CA VAL A 106 10.30 -22.37 -16.37
C VAL A 106 10.53 -22.38 -17.88
N THR A 107 10.13 -21.34 -18.60
CA THR A 107 10.34 -21.22 -20.05
C THR A 107 11.83 -21.34 -20.41
N THR A 108 12.70 -20.60 -19.71
CA THR A 108 14.16 -20.66 -19.95
C THR A 108 14.70 -22.07 -19.72
N LYS A 109 14.27 -22.77 -18.67
CA LYS A 109 14.73 -24.14 -18.38
C LYS A 109 14.35 -25.12 -19.50
N THR A 110 13.12 -25.03 -20.01
CA THR A 110 12.65 -25.89 -21.11
C THR A 110 13.44 -25.66 -22.40
N VAL A 111 13.78 -24.40 -22.73
CA VAL A 111 14.58 -24.06 -23.91
C VAL A 111 16.00 -24.62 -23.79
N VAL A 112 16.66 -24.46 -22.64
CA VAL A 112 18.02 -24.97 -22.41
C VAL A 112 18.06 -26.50 -22.47
N GLU A 113 17.11 -27.20 -21.85
CA GLU A 113 17.02 -28.66 -21.91
C GLU A 113 16.73 -29.17 -23.33
N ALA A 114 15.97 -28.42 -24.13
CA ALA A 114 15.73 -28.75 -25.54
C ALA A 114 17.00 -28.55 -26.39
N SER A 115 17.74 -27.45 -26.20
CA SER A 115 19.01 -27.20 -26.88
C SER A 115 20.06 -28.27 -26.58
N LEU A 116 20.23 -28.64 -25.31
CA LEU A 116 21.19 -29.68 -24.91
C LEU A 116 20.83 -31.05 -25.50
N LYS A 117 19.54 -31.39 -25.59
CA LYS A 117 19.08 -32.65 -26.21
C LYS A 117 19.25 -32.66 -27.72
N SER A 118 19.19 -31.50 -28.38
CA SER A 118 19.46 -31.41 -29.82
C SER A 118 20.94 -31.53 -30.16
N GLU A 119 21.84 -31.00 -29.32
CA GLU A 119 23.29 -31.10 -29.53
C GLU A 119 23.80 -32.53 -29.37
N VAL A 120 23.31 -33.26 -28.35
CA VAL A 120 23.71 -34.67 -28.10
C VAL A 120 23.24 -35.63 -29.21
N LYS A 121 22.22 -35.26 -30.01
CA LYS A 121 21.66 -36.11 -31.07
C LYS A 121 22.38 -36.02 -32.41
N VAL A 122 23.31 -35.06 -32.57
CA VAL A 122 24.08 -34.85 -33.81
C VAL A 122 25.40 -35.64 -33.80
N GLU A 123 25.83 -36.14 -32.64
CA GLU A 123 27.11 -36.86 -32.46
C GLU A 123 26.98 -38.41 -32.50
N THR A 124 25.85 -38.97 -32.91
CA THR A 124 25.62 -40.43 -33.12
C THR A 124 25.06 -40.72 -34.50
#